data_AF-A0A8C9DP70-F1
#
_entry.id   AF-A0A8C9DP70-F1
#
_cell.length_a   1.000
_cell.length_b   1.000
_cell.length_c   1.000
_cell.angle_alpha   90.00
_cell.angle_beta   90.00
_cell.angle_gamma   90.00
#
_symmetry.space_group_name_H-M   'P 1'
#
loop_
_entity.id
_entity.type
_entity.pdbx_description
1 polymer ?
#
loop_
_entity_poly.entity_id
_entity_poly.type
_entity_poly.pdbx_seq_one_letter_code
_entity_poly.pdbx_strand_id
1 'polypeptide(L)'
;MAVTTELGKQTQLTEVAGILLQTATVGNWSQIQNFEAKPDDLLICTYPKSGTTWIQEIVDLIEQNGDVEKCQRALIQHRHPFIEWARPPQPSALVLCRCFLSNHFKGVEKAKAMPSPRILRTHLPTHLLPPSFWESNCKFLYVARNAKDCMVSYYHFQRMNQMLPDPGTWDDYFETFISGKVGWGSWFDHVKGWWEMKDRYQILFLFYEDIKKDPKHEIQKVIQFMGKNLDETVLDKIVQETSFEKMKENPMTNRSTIPKSILDQSISPFMRKGTVGDWKNHFTVAQNERFDEIYRKKMEGTSINFCMEL
;
A
#
# COMPACT_ATOMS: atom_id res chain seq x y z
N MET A 1 -12.41 21.78 38.99
CA MET A 1 -13.47 21.56 37.99
C MET A 1 -12.83 21.25 36.66
N ALA A 2 -13.42 20.30 35.92
CA ALA A 2 -12.79 19.45 34.92
C ALA A 2 -12.08 20.20 33.77
N VAL A 3 -10.80 19.86 33.56
CA VAL A 3 -10.15 19.98 32.25
C VAL A 3 -10.52 18.70 31.52
N THR A 4 -11.62 18.73 30.77
CA THR A 4 -11.96 17.64 29.85
C THR A 4 -10.89 17.57 28.77
N THR A 5 -10.15 16.47 28.81
CA THR A 5 -9.17 16.02 27.84
C THR A 5 -9.88 15.79 26.50
N GLU A 6 -9.74 16.70 25.52
CA GLU A 6 -10.12 16.45 24.12
C GLU A 6 -9.13 15.49 23.42
N LEU A 7 -8.76 14.39 24.08
CA LEU A 7 -8.00 13.28 23.51
C LEU A 7 -8.98 12.20 23.09
N GLY A 8 -9.78 12.48 22.05
CA GLY A 8 -10.86 11.57 21.67
C GLY A 8 -11.53 11.82 20.33
N LYS A 9 -10.94 12.59 19.39
CA LYS A 9 -11.47 12.63 18.03
C LYS A 9 -10.97 11.39 17.28
N GLN A 10 -11.80 10.34 17.30
CA GLN A 10 -11.67 9.16 16.46
C GLN A 10 -11.41 9.60 15.02
N THR A 11 -10.33 9.11 14.39
CA THR A 11 -9.97 9.50 13.03
C THR A 11 -11.09 9.11 12.08
N GLN A 12 -11.69 10.08 11.37
CA GLN A 12 -12.82 9.84 10.47
C GLN A 12 -12.38 9.57 9.04
N LEU A 13 -13.15 8.76 8.33
CA LEU A 13 -13.06 8.61 6.88
C LEU A 13 -14.11 9.51 6.23
N THR A 14 -13.81 10.01 5.04
CA THR A 14 -14.67 10.86 4.23
C THR A 14 -14.72 10.30 2.82
N GLU A 15 -15.88 10.40 2.17
CA GLU A 15 -16.10 9.81 0.87
C GLU A 15 -15.64 10.72 -0.27
N VAL A 16 -15.05 10.12 -1.29
CA VAL A 16 -14.86 10.71 -2.62
C VAL A 16 -15.40 9.71 -3.64
N ALA A 17 -16.46 10.10 -4.35
CA ALA A 17 -17.10 9.29 -5.40
C ALA A 17 -17.33 7.82 -5.00
N GLY A 18 -17.96 7.57 -3.85
CA GLY A 18 -18.23 6.21 -3.35
C GLY A 18 -17.11 5.58 -2.52
N ILE A 19 -15.91 6.17 -2.48
CA ILE A 19 -14.73 5.57 -1.84
C ILE A 19 -14.35 6.31 -0.57
N LEU A 20 -14.27 5.58 0.54
CA LEU A 20 -13.83 6.12 1.83
C LEU A 20 -12.32 6.34 1.85
N LEU A 21 -11.90 7.56 2.16
CA LEU A 21 -10.50 7.97 2.31
C LEU A 21 -10.31 8.72 3.61
N GLN A 22 -9.07 8.92 4.05
CA GLN A 22 -8.80 9.74 5.24
C GLN A 22 -9.25 11.19 4.99
N THR A 23 -9.85 11.84 5.99
CA THR A 23 -10.32 13.24 5.85
C THR A 23 -9.21 14.19 5.38
N ALA A 24 -7.97 13.97 5.81
CA ALA A 24 -6.83 14.78 5.35
C ALA A 24 -6.53 14.59 3.86
N THR A 25 -6.67 13.37 3.34
CA THR A 25 -6.56 13.07 1.90
C THR A 25 -7.65 13.79 1.12
N VAL A 26 -8.91 13.72 1.59
CA VAL A 26 -10.03 14.40 0.95
C VAL A 26 -9.86 15.93 0.98
N GLY A 27 -9.36 16.49 2.08
CA GLY A 27 -9.01 17.91 2.18
C GLY A 27 -7.90 18.34 1.20
N ASN A 28 -7.09 17.41 0.70
CA ASN A 28 -6.06 17.66 -0.30
C ASN A 28 -6.45 17.18 -1.72
N TRP A 29 -7.71 16.79 -1.93
CA TRP A 29 -8.15 16.08 -3.14
C TRP A 29 -7.89 16.85 -4.43
N SER A 30 -8.13 18.17 -4.43
CA SER A 30 -7.85 19.02 -5.60
C SER A 30 -6.37 18.98 -6.02
N GLN A 31 -5.43 18.97 -5.07
CA GLN A 31 -4.00 18.87 -5.41
C GLN A 31 -3.63 17.47 -5.91
N ILE A 32 -4.32 16.44 -5.43
CA ILE A 32 -4.10 15.05 -5.87
C ILE A 32 -4.59 14.90 -7.31
N GLN A 33 -5.84 15.31 -7.61
CA GLN A 33 -6.42 15.17 -8.94
C GLN A 33 -5.69 16.00 -10.01
N ASN A 34 -5.16 17.17 -9.64
CA ASN A 34 -4.36 18.02 -10.53
C ASN A 34 -2.86 17.68 -10.50
N PHE A 35 -2.47 16.50 -10.01
CA PHE A 35 -1.08 16.07 -10.06
C PHE A 35 -0.63 15.91 -11.52
N GLU A 36 0.58 16.34 -11.85
CA GLU A 36 1.19 16.20 -13.18
C GLU A 36 2.18 15.03 -13.20
N ALA A 37 1.75 13.91 -13.78
CA ALA A 37 2.60 12.76 -14.03
C ALA A 37 3.55 13.02 -15.21
N LYS A 38 4.74 12.41 -15.16
CA LYS A 38 5.73 12.46 -16.22
C LYS A 38 5.77 11.12 -16.96
N PRO A 39 6.12 11.10 -18.26
CA PRO A 39 6.16 9.85 -19.03
C PRO A 39 7.11 8.77 -18.47
N ASP A 40 8.15 9.19 -17.73
CA ASP A 40 9.14 8.32 -17.10
C ASP A 40 8.81 7.94 -15.64
N ASP A 41 7.61 8.28 -15.16
CA ASP A 41 7.15 7.85 -13.85
C ASP A 41 6.80 6.35 -13.85
N LEU A 42 7.19 5.68 -12.77
CA LEU A 42 6.73 4.35 -12.40
C LEU A 42 5.81 4.45 -11.18
N LEU A 43 4.55 4.02 -11.32
CA LEU A 43 3.58 4.06 -10.24
C LEU A 43 3.32 2.66 -9.66
N ILE A 44 3.71 2.47 -8.41
CA ILE A 44 3.40 1.26 -7.62
C ILE A 44 1.98 1.36 -7.08
N CYS A 45 1.11 0.47 -7.53
CA CYS A 45 -0.32 0.47 -7.24
C CYS A 45 -0.69 -0.80 -6.50
N THR A 46 -1.40 -0.68 -5.37
CA THR A 46 -1.87 -1.87 -4.64
C THR A 46 -3.12 -1.53 -3.87
N TYR A 47 -4.06 -2.46 -3.73
CA TYR A 47 -5.00 -2.37 -2.61
C TYR A 47 -4.20 -2.43 -1.28
N PRO A 48 -4.59 -1.70 -0.23
CA PRO A 48 -3.85 -1.70 1.03
C PRO A 48 -3.55 -3.11 1.53
N LYS A 49 -2.31 -3.32 2.00
CA LYS A 49 -1.84 -4.60 2.58
C LYS A 49 -1.67 -5.77 1.60
N SER A 50 -1.53 -5.46 0.32
CA SER A 50 -1.21 -6.44 -0.74
C SER A 50 0.29 -6.60 -1.03
N GLY A 51 1.18 -6.13 -0.14
CA GLY A 51 2.64 -6.27 -0.32
C GLY A 51 3.37 -5.02 -0.86
N THR A 52 2.75 -3.83 -0.77
CA THR A 52 3.31 -2.56 -1.28
C THR A 52 4.73 -2.28 -0.80
N THR A 53 5.04 -2.54 0.47
CA THR A 53 6.37 -2.28 1.04
C THR A 53 7.41 -3.23 0.45
N TRP A 54 7.02 -4.47 0.19
CA TRP A 54 7.90 -5.48 -0.38
C TRP A 54 8.30 -5.09 -1.81
N ILE A 55 7.30 -4.76 -2.64
CA ILE A 55 7.56 -4.37 -4.03
C ILE A 55 8.26 -3.01 -4.16
N GLN A 56 8.03 -2.08 -3.23
CA GLN A 56 8.81 -0.84 -3.15
C GLN A 56 10.30 -1.13 -2.93
N GLU A 57 10.64 -2.06 -2.05
CA GLU A 57 12.05 -2.40 -1.78
C GLU A 57 12.69 -3.10 -2.97
N ILE A 58 11.96 -4.03 -3.60
CA ILE A 58 12.39 -4.70 -4.83
C ILE A 58 12.70 -3.67 -5.92
N VAL A 59 11.74 -2.78 -6.21
CA VAL A 59 11.89 -1.76 -7.26
C VAL A 59 13.05 -0.81 -6.95
N ASP A 60 13.24 -0.40 -5.68
CA ASP A 60 14.35 0.48 -5.33
C ASP A 60 15.71 -0.21 -5.47
N LEU A 61 15.85 -1.45 -5.02
CA LEU A 61 17.09 -2.21 -5.20
C LEU A 61 17.38 -2.45 -6.69
N ILE A 62 16.37 -2.73 -7.51
CA ILE A 62 16.53 -2.81 -8.97
C ILE A 62 17.04 -1.49 -9.53
N GLU A 63 16.42 -0.36 -9.13
CA GLU A 63 16.82 0.97 -9.60
C GLU A 63 18.26 1.31 -9.20
N GLN A 64 18.69 0.84 -8.03
CA GLN A 64 20.05 1.04 -7.51
C GLN A 64 21.03 -0.08 -7.89
N ASN A 65 20.70 -0.97 -8.84
CA ASN A 65 21.54 -2.09 -9.27
C ASN A 65 22.01 -3.01 -8.11
N GLY A 66 21.14 -3.26 -7.14
CA GLY A 66 21.42 -4.07 -5.95
C GLY A 66 22.27 -3.38 -4.88
N ASP A 67 22.46 -2.06 -4.96
CA ASP A 67 23.18 -1.27 -3.96
C ASP A 67 22.29 -1.00 -2.73
N VAL A 68 22.59 -1.71 -1.64
CA VAL A 68 21.83 -1.66 -0.37
C VAL A 68 22.06 -0.33 0.35
N GLU A 69 23.26 0.24 0.27
CA GLU A 69 23.58 1.51 0.96
C GLU A 69 22.74 2.65 0.38
N LYS A 70 22.59 2.69 -0.95
CA LYS A 70 21.69 3.66 -1.60
C LYS A 70 20.23 3.46 -1.21
N CYS A 71 19.78 2.24 -0.93
CA CYS A 71 18.43 1.96 -0.43
C CYS A 71 18.22 2.42 1.02
N GLN A 72 19.29 2.70 1.77
CA GLN A 72 19.23 3.24 3.13
C GLN A 72 19.22 4.79 3.19
N ARG A 73 19.20 5.49 2.05
CA ARG A 73 19.19 6.96 1.98
C ARG A 73 18.02 7.64 2.71
N ALA A 74 16.89 6.94 2.83
CA ALA A 74 15.70 7.42 3.53
C ALA A 74 14.75 6.27 3.87
N LEU A 75 13.88 6.49 4.85
CA LEU A 75 12.81 5.52 5.18
C LEU A 75 11.95 5.25 3.95
N ILE A 76 11.45 4.02 3.79
CA ILE A 76 10.78 3.60 2.56
C ILE A 76 9.60 4.50 2.15
N GLN A 77 8.87 5.07 3.13
CA GLN A 77 7.79 6.03 2.86
C GLN A 77 8.23 7.39 2.30
N HIS A 78 9.53 7.67 2.32
CA HIS A 78 10.13 8.89 1.80
C HIS A 78 10.89 8.64 0.51
N ARG A 79 11.32 7.39 0.26
CA ARG A 79 11.90 6.96 -1.02
C ARG A 79 10.87 6.95 -2.15
N HIS A 80 9.63 6.54 -1.87
CA HIS A 80 8.54 6.52 -2.84
C HIS A 80 7.35 7.36 -2.34
N PRO A 81 7.17 8.59 -2.85
CA PRO A 81 6.07 9.46 -2.47
C PRO A 81 4.72 8.77 -2.64
N PHE A 82 3.90 8.85 -1.59
CA PHE A 82 2.55 8.30 -1.59
C PHE A 82 1.57 9.38 -2.01
N ILE A 83 1.08 9.33 -3.25
CA ILE A 83 0.42 10.46 -3.92
C ILE A 83 -0.73 11.05 -3.09
N GLU A 84 -1.62 10.19 -2.60
CA GLU A 84 -2.79 10.61 -1.82
C GLU A 84 -2.50 10.82 -0.32
N TRP A 85 -1.24 10.71 0.12
CA TRP A 85 -0.90 10.96 1.51
C TRP A 85 -0.99 12.44 1.83
N ALA A 86 -1.85 12.77 2.78
CA ALA A 86 -1.92 14.07 3.40
C ALA A 86 -2.04 13.89 4.91
N ARG A 87 -1.33 14.71 5.68
CA ARG A 87 -1.44 14.72 7.14
C ARG A 87 -2.44 15.80 7.56
N PRO A 88 -3.30 15.56 8.56
CA PRO A 88 -4.13 16.62 9.12
C PRO A 88 -3.26 17.76 9.69
N PRO A 89 -3.75 19.01 9.70
CA PRO A 89 -3.07 20.11 10.36
C PRO A 89 -2.86 19.77 11.83
N GLN A 90 -1.62 19.83 12.33
CA GLN A 90 -1.35 19.72 13.76
C GLN A 90 -1.61 21.09 14.43
N PRO A 91 -2.17 21.13 15.65
CA PRO A 91 -2.24 22.36 16.43
C PRO A 91 -0.84 22.96 16.58
N SER A 92 -0.73 24.28 16.35
CA SER A 92 0.53 25.04 16.31
C SER A 92 1.43 24.88 17.54
N ALA A 93 0.88 24.52 18.69
CA ALA A 93 1.62 24.32 19.95
C ALA A 93 2.47 23.03 20.01
N LEU A 94 2.28 22.06 19.10
CA LEU A 94 3.07 20.82 19.03
C LEU A 94 4.23 20.90 18.03
N VAL A 95 4.42 22.05 17.37
CA VAL A 95 5.41 22.27 16.32
C VAL A 95 6.74 22.74 16.92
N LEU A 96 7.31 21.93 17.81
CA LEU A 96 8.64 22.18 18.41
C LEU A 96 9.75 21.32 17.81
N CYS A 97 9.41 20.28 17.06
CA CYS A 97 10.40 19.47 16.37
C CYS A 97 10.51 19.92 14.91
N ARG A 98 11.73 20.22 14.45
CA ARG A 98 12.06 20.63 13.06
C ARG A 98 11.49 19.69 12.00
N CYS A 99 11.25 18.43 12.35
CA CYS A 99 10.57 17.45 11.51
C CYS A 99 9.07 17.73 11.30
N PHE A 100 8.45 18.72 11.95
CA PHE A 100 7.01 19.03 11.81
C PHE A 100 6.74 20.38 11.13
N LEU A 101 7.79 21.14 10.76
CA LEU A 101 7.69 22.49 10.23
C LEU A 101 7.68 22.60 8.70
N SER A 102 7.97 21.53 7.97
CA SER A 102 8.06 21.59 6.50
C SER A 102 6.74 21.19 5.83
N ASN A 103 6.31 21.93 4.81
CA ASN A 103 5.25 21.52 3.87
C ASN A 103 5.56 20.20 3.10
N HIS A 104 6.67 19.52 3.42
CA HIS A 104 7.14 18.28 2.81
C HIS A 104 6.39 17.02 3.32
N PHE A 105 5.23 17.16 3.98
CA PHE A 105 4.44 16.03 4.48
C PHE A 105 3.29 15.61 3.58
N LYS A 106 3.09 16.29 2.44
CA LYS A 106 2.12 15.89 1.42
C LYS A 106 2.78 15.07 0.33
N GLY A 107 2.11 14.01 -0.11
CA GLY A 107 2.55 13.11 -1.18
C GLY A 107 2.86 13.83 -2.48
N VAL A 108 1.90 14.64 -2.93
CA VAL A 108 1.99 15.48 -4.14
C VAL A 108 3.24 16.37 -4.13
N GLU A 109 3.47 17.12 -3.06
CA GLU A 109 4.60 18.05 -2.98
C GLU A 109 5.95 17.32 -2.95
N LYS A 110 6.02 16.17 -2.28
CA LYS A 110 7.19 15.29 -2.33
C LYS A 110 7.45 14.77 -3.74
N ALA A 111 6.41 14.37 -4.46
CA ALA A 111 6.51 13.88 -5.83
C ALA A 111 6.92 14.99 -6.82
N LYS A 112 6.50 16.24 -6.60
CA LYS A 112 6.94 17.40 -7.40
C LYS A 112 8.41 17.73 -7.18
N ALA A 113 8.90 17.64 -5.93
CA ALA A 113 10.29 17.93 -5.58
C ALA A 113 11.28 16.81 -5.97
N MET A 114 10.78 15.62 -6.31
CA MET A 114 11.60 14.47 -6.66
C MET A 114 12.15 14.58 -8.09
N PRO A 115 13.47 14.42 -8.31
CA PRO A 115 14.03 14.35 -9.65
C PRO A 115 13.53 13.11 -10.40
N SER A 116 13.45 13.22 -11.72
CA SER A 116 13.16 12.11 -12.61
C SER A 116 14.34 11.13 -12.72
N PRO A 117 14.10 9.82 -12.98
CA PRO A 117 12.80 9.16 -13.02
C PRO A 117 12.18 9.00 -11.62
N ARG A 118 10.87 9.20 -11.50
CA ARG A 118 10.18 9.13 -10.20
C ARG A 118 9.52 7.77 -10.02
N ILE A 119 9.78 7.15 -8.86
CA ILE A 119 9.02 5.97 -8.42
C ILE A 119 8.03 6.43 -7.36
N LEU A 120 6.75 6.35 -7.71
CA LEU A 120 5.64 6.86 -6.93
C LEU A 120 4.79 5.68 -6.44
N ARG A 121 3.93 5.89 -5.45
CA ARG A 121 2.98 4.86 -5.03
C ARG A 121 1.59 5.39 -4.74
N THR A 122 0.60 4.51 -4.87
CA THR A 122 -0.79 4.79 -4.55
C THR A 122 -1.56 3.54 -4.11
N HIS A 123 -2.66 3.75 -3.42
CA HIS A 123 -3.71 2.78 -3.11
C HIS A 123 -5.05 3.19 -3.74
N LEU A 124 -5.06 4.21 -4.61
CA LEU A 124 -6.29 4.64 -5.27
C LEU A 124 -6.76 3.60 -6.29
N PRO A 125 -8.08 3.36 -6.38
CA PRO A 125 -8.65 2.63 -7.50
C PRO A 125 -8.50 3.44 -8.80
N THR A 126 -8.56 2.76 -9.93
CA THR A 126 -8.28 3.33 -11.25
C THR A 126 -9.11 4.57 -11.58
N HIS A 127 -10.38 4.60 -11.22
CA HIS A 127 -11.30 5.73 -11.47
C HIS A 127 -11.05 6.97 -10.59
N LEU A 128 -10.21 6.85 -9.54
CA LEU A 128 -9.79 7.98 -8.71
C LEU A 128 -8.35 8.41 -8.96
N LEU A 129 -7.62 7.70 -9.83
CA LEU A 129 -6.25 8.04 -10.15
C LEU A 129 -6.18 9.39 -10.88
N PRO A 130 -5.19 10.27 -10.59
CA PRO A 130 -5.04 11.52 -11.33
C PRO A 130 -4.97 11.27 -12.85
N PRO A 131 -5.79 11.96 -13.67
CA PRO A 131 -5.90 11.68 -15.10
C PRO A 131 -4.57 11.72 -15.86
N SER A 132 -3.65 12.59 -15.44
CA SER A 132 -2.33 12.76 -16.06
C SER A 132 -1.49 11.49 -16.10
N PHE A 133 -1.68 10.53 -15.18
CA PHE A 133 -0.98 9.24 -15.23
C PHE A 133 -1.38 8.42 -16.46
N TRP A 134 -2.66 8.47 -16.84
CA TRP A 134 -3.18 7.80 -18.03
C TRP A 134 -2.76 8.55 -19.30
N GLU A 135 -2.85 9.88 -19.29
CA GLU A 135 -2.51 10.76 -20.41
C GLU A 135 -1.02 10.70 -20.78
N SER A 136 -0.14 10.65 -19.77
CA SER A 136 1.32 10.51 -19.95
C SER A 136 1.77 9.08 -20.26
N ASN A 137 0.84 8.11 -20.32
CA ASN A 137 1.11 6.69 -20.57
C ASN A 137 2.22 6.12 -19.65
N CYS A 138 2.16 6.45 -18.36
CA CYS A 138 3.15 6.00 -17.36
C CYS A 138 3.18 4.47 -17.24
N LYS A 139 4.24 3.95 -16.62
CA LYS A 139 4.30 2.53 -16.23
C LYS A 139 3.60 2.31 -14.89
N PHE A 140 2.78 1.27 -14.80
CA PHE A 140 2.09 0.87 -13.59
C PHE A 140 2.56 -0.50 -13.15
N LEU A 141 2.95 -0.63 -11.88
CA LEU A 141 3.22 -1.91 -11.26
C LEU A 141 2.13 -2.18 -10.24
N TYR A 142 1.21 -3.09 -10.58
CA TYR A 142 0.10 -3.46 -9.70
C TYR A 142 0.41 -4.75 -8.95
N VAL A 143 0.29 -4.76 -7.62
CA VAL A 143 0.38 -5.99 -6.82
C VAL A 143 -0.97 -6.29 -6.16
N ALA A 144 -1.54 -7.42 -6.53
CA ALA A 144 -2.74 -7.99 -5.94
C ALA A 144 -2.38 -9.03 -4.88
N ARG A 145 -3.28 -9.26 -3.92
CA ARG A 145 -3.18 -10.32 -2.93
C ARG A 145 -4.56 -10.90 -2.69
N ASN A 146 -4.64 -12.20 -2.37
CA ASN A 146 -5.90 -12.84 -2.04
C ASN A 146 -6.65 -12.07 -0.96
N ALA A 147 -7.97 -11.95 -1.14
CA ALA A 147 -8.80 -11.06 -0.34
C ALA A 147 -8.81 -11.42 1.14
N LYS A 148 -8.75 -12.71 1.49
CA LYS A 148 -8.86 -13.19 2.87
C LYS A 148 -7.62 -12.81 3.69
N ASP A 149 -6.42 -13.07 3.18
CA ASP A 149 -5.18 -12.62 3.84
C ASP A 149 -5.04 -11.10 3.81
N CYS A 150 -5.53 -10.46 2.75
CA CYS A 150 -5.55 -9.01 2.66
C CYS A 150 -6.41 -8.42 3.79
N MET A 151 -7.61 -8.96 4.02
CA MET A 151 -8.51 -8.59 5.11
C MET A 151 -7.85 -8.76 6.48
N VAL A 152 -7.25 -9.93 6.76
CA VAL A 152 -6.52 -10.18 8.01
C VAL A 152 -5.40 -9.16 8.20
N SER A 153 -4.59 -8.94 7.17
CA SER A 153 -3.48 -8.00 7.27
C SER A 153 -3.95 -6.55 7.43
N TYR A 154 -5.12 -6.20 6.90
CA TYR A 154 -5.70 -4.88 7.02
C TYR A 154 -6.31 -4.65 8.41
N TYR A 155 -7.01 -5.65 8.96
CA TYR A 155 -7.47 -5.63 10.35
C TYR A 155 -6.34 -5.29 11.33
N HIS A 156 -5.24 -6.06 11.30
CA HIS A 156 -4.10 -5.82 12.18
C HIS A 156 -3.39 -4.49 11.91
N PHE A 157 -3.34 -4.05 10.64
CA PHE A 157 -2.80 -2.73 10.30
C PHE A 157 -3.64 -1.59 10.86
N GLN A 158 -4.97 -1.73 10.84
CA GLN A 158 -5.88 -0.73 11.36
C GLN A 158 -5.82 -0.67 12.90
N ARG A 159 -5.71 -1.82 13.58
CA ARG A 159 -5.51 -1.88 15.04
C ARG A 159 -4.28 -1.12 15.54
N MET A 160 -3.17 -1.18 14.80
CA MET A 160 -1.93 -0.48 15.16
C MET A 160 -1.88 0.98 14.67
N ASN A 161 -2.69 1.36 13.68
CA ASN A 161 -2.59 2.66 13.01
C ASN A 161 -3.56 3.68 13.59
N GLN A 162 -3.04 4.60 14.38
CA GLN A 162 -3.81 5.64 15.08
C GLN A 162 -4.44 6.68 14.12
N MET A 163 -4.02 6.68 12.85
CA MET A 163 -4.55 7.55 11.80
C MET A 163 -5.75 6.94 11.06
N LEU A 164 -6.29 5.81 11.52
CA LEU A 164 -7.49 5.18 10.98
C LEU A 164 -8.51 4.97 12.11
N PRO A 165 -9.80 4.80 11.79
CA PRO A 165 -10.79 4.41 12.79
C PRO A 165 -10.42 3.08 13.44
N ASP A 166 -10.76 2.89 14.72
CA ASP A 166 -10.68 1.58 15.37
C ASP A 166 -11.47 0.54 14.56
N PRO A 167 -10.86 -0.61 14.16
CA PRO A 167 -11.56 -1.62 13.38
C PRO A 167 -12.57 -2.45 14.18
N GLY A 168 -12.61 -2.32 15.51
CA GLY A 168 -13.49 -3.11 16.37
C GLY A 168 -13.05 -4.57 16.48
N THR A 169 -14.02 -5.46 16.71
CA THR A 169 -13.74 -6.90 16.76
C THR A 169 -13.46 -7.45 15.36
N TRP A 170 -12.91 -8.67 15.28
CA TRP A 170 -12.73 -9.34 14.00
C TRP A 170 -14.05 -9.51 13.24
N ASP A 171 -15.13 -9.85 13.94
CA ASP A 171 -16.45 -10.07 13.34
C ASP A 171 -17.03 -8.77 12.77
N ASP A 172 -16.91 -7.65 13.49
CA ASP A 172 -17.31 -6.32 12.99
C ASP A 172 -16.50 -5.93 11.75
N TYR A 173 -15.19 -6.20 11.78
CA TYR A 173 -14.31 -5.88 10.67
C TYR A 173 -14.59 -6.73 9.43
N PHE A 174 -14.94 -8.00 9.61
CA PHE A 174 -15.34 -8.89 8.53
C PHE A 174 -16.54 -8.29 7.77
N GLU A 175 -17.59 -7.86 8.47
CA GLU A 175 -18.76 -7.19 7.85
C GLU A 175 -18.38 -5.88 7.15
N THR A 176 -17.53 -5.07 7.80
CA THR A 176 -17.08 -3.78 7.26
C THR A 176 -16.28 -3.98 5.97
N PHE A 177 -15.42 -4.99 5.91
CA PHE A 177 -14.60 -5.28 4.74
C PHE A 177 -15.43 -5.82 3.56
N ILE A 178 -16.30 -6.82 3.78
CA ILE A 178 -17.09 -7.41 2.68
C ILE A 178 -18.12 -6.42 2.09
N SER A 179 -18.55 -5.43 2.87
CA SER A 179 -19.41 -4.33 2.41
C SER A 179 -18.64 -3.20 1.71
N GLY A 180 -17.30 -3.26 1.67
CA GLY A 180 -16.44 -2.25 1.05
C GLY A 180 -16.35 -0.94 1.84
N LYS A 181 -16.80 -0.91 3.11
CA LYS A 181 -16.83 0.28 3.97
C LYS A 181 -15.51 0.48 4.75
N VAL A 182 -14.39 0.11 4.12
CA VAL A 182 -13.03 0.36 4.63
C VAL A 182 -12.34 1.43 3.81
N GLY A 183 -11.19 1.91 4.29
CA GLY A 183 -10.37 2.84 3.51
C GLY A 183 -10.02 2.26 2.14
N TRP A 184 -10.05 3.10 1.11
CA TRP A 184 -9.86 2.74 -0.30
C TRP A 184 -10.94 1.81 -0.89
N GLY A 185 -12.03 1.56 -0.16
CA GLY A 185 -13.26 0.97 -0.69
C GLY A 185 -13.24 -0.55 -0.80
N SER A 186 -14.02 -1.07 -1.75
CA SER A 186 -14.18 -2.49 -2.03
C SER A 186 -12.91 -3.10 -2.63
N TRP A 187 -12.34 -4.11 -1.96
CA TRP A 187 -11.23 -4.92 -2.53
C TRP A 187 -11.60 -5.50 -3.89
N PHE A 188 -12.83 -6.00 -4.05
CA PHE A 188 -13.31 -6.62 -5.29
C PHE A 188 -13.28 -5.65 -6.46
N ASP A 189 -13.85 -4.46 -6.26
CA ASP A 189 -13.96 -3.47 -7.34
C ASP A 189 -12.58 -2.85 -7.64
N HIS A 190 -11.73 -2.73 -6.62
CA HIS A 190 -10.36 -2.26 -6.78
C HIS A 190 -9.52 -3.22 -7.64
N VAL A 191 -9.46 -4.53 -7.31
CA VAL A 191 -8.65 -5.48 -8.08
C VAL A 191 -9.18 -5.68 -9.49
N LYS A 192 -10.51 -5.71 -9.68
CA LYS A 192 -11.13 -5.82 -11.01
C LYS A 192 -10.85 -4.59 -11.87
N GLY A 193 -11.02 -3.39 -11.32
CA GLY A 193 -10.74 -2.16 -12.05
C GLY A 193 -9.29 -2.07 -12.54
N TRP A 194 -8.33 -2.52 -11.74
CA TRP A 194 -6.92 -2.60 -12.18
C TRP A 194 -6.66 -3.72 -13.19
N TRP A 195 -7.34 -4.87 -13.07
CA TRP A 195 -7.23 -5.98 -14.01
C TRP A 195 -7.79 -5.64 -15.40
N GLU A 196 -8.91 -4.92 -15.46
CA GLU A 196 -9.54 -4.46 -16.70
C GLU A 196 -8.65 -3.48 -17.48
N MET A 197 -7.82 -2.72 -16.77
CA MET A 197 -6.92 -1.73 -17.36
C MET A 197 -5.60 -2.33 -17.86
N LYS A 198 -5.27 -3.58 -17.47
CA LYS A 198 -3.95 -4.17 -17.72
C LYS A 198 -3.61 -4.36 -19.20
N ASP A 199 -4.63 -4.56 -20.05
CA ASP A 199 -4.45 -4.75 -21.49
C ASP A 199 -4.51 -3.42 -22.27
N ARG A 200 -4.92 -2.33 -21.59
CA ARG A 200 -5.09 -0.99 -22.19
C ARG A 200 -3.91 -0.06 -21.94
N TYR A 201 -3.16 -0.30 -20.87
CA TYR A 201 -2.05 0.53 -20.42
C TYR A 201 -0.83 -0.34 -20.09
N GLN A 202 0.32 0.31 -19.87
CA GLN A 202 1.55 -0.37 -19.47
C GLN A 202 1.47 -0.83 -18.01
N ILE A 203 0.78 -1.94 -17.75
CA ILE A 203 0.59 -2.47 -16.39
C ILE A 203 1.27 -3.84 -16.26
N LEU A 204 2.25 -3.94 -15.37
CA LEU A 204 2.70 -5.23 -14.86
C LEU A 204 1.82 -5.61 -13.66
N PHE A 205 0.98 -6.62 -13.84
CA PHE A 205 0.11 -7.15 -12.79
C PHE A 205 0.75 -8.37 -12.12
N LEU A 206 1.03 -8.27 -10.83
CA LEU A 206 1.67 -9.31 -10.03
C LEU A 206 0.74 -9.79 -8.91
N PHE A 207 0.94 -11.02 -8.46
CA PHE A 207 0.28 -11.58 -7.29
C PHE A 207 1.29 -11.73 -6.15
N TYR A 208 0.93 -11.27 -4.95
CA TYR A 208 1.73 -11.45 -3.74
C TYR A 208 2.11 -12.93 -3.54
N GLU A 209 1.17 -13.81 -3.86
CA GLU A 209 1.34 -15.26 -3.75
C GLU A 209 2.40 -15.80 -4.71
N ASP A 210 2.45 -15.29 -5.95
CA ASP A 210 3.47 -15.69 -6.91
C ASP A 210 4.85 -15.21 -6.47
N ILE A 211 4.96 -13.97 -5.96
CA ILE A 211 6.22 -13.44 -5.42
C ILE A 211 6.67 -14.29 -4.21
N LYS A 212 5.73 -14.77 -3.39
CA LYS A 212 6.05 -15.68 -2.27
C LYS A 212 6.50 -17.07 -2.73
N LYS A 213 5.91 -17.59 -3.81
CA LYS A 213 6.18 -18.93 -4.33
C LYS A 213 7.49 -19.01 -5.09
N ASP A 214 7.75 -18.04 -5.96
CA ASP A 214 8.96 -17.95 -6.77
C ASP A 214 9.43 -16.48 -6.88
N PRO A 215 10.09 -15.95 -5.82
CA PRO A 215 10.51 -14.55 -5.79
C PRO A 215 11.49 -14.21 -6.91
N LYS A 216 12.38 -15.15 -7.28
CA LYS A 216 13.40 -14.92 -8.32
C LYS A 216 12.74 -14.70 -9.68
N HIS A 217 11.77 -15.54 -10.04
CA HIS A 217 11.02 -15.39 -11.29
C HIS A 217 10.21 -14.09 -11.33
N GLU A 218 9.46 -13.76 -10.27
CA GLU A 218 8.64 -12.54 -10.27
C GLU A 218 9.49 -11.26 -10.25
N ILE A 219 10.61 -11.24 -9.51
CA ILE A 219 11.55 -10.11 -9.53
C ILE A 219 12.16 -9.92 -10.92
N GLN A 220 12.45 -11.01 -11.64
CA GLN A 220 12.94 -10.93 -13.02
C GLN A 220 11.92 -10.25 -13.97
N LYS A 221 10.62 -10.51 -13.81
CA LYS A 221 9.56 -9.78 -14.56
C LYS A 221 9.60 -8.29 -14.25
N VAL A 222 9.81 -7.91 -13.00
CA VAL A 222 9.92 -6.49 -12.59
C VAL A 222 11.15 -5.84 -13.23
N ILE A 223 12.31 -6.50 -13.23
CA ILE A 223 13.54 -6.03 -13.88
C ILE A 223 13.29 -5.74 -15.37
N GLN A 224 12.68 -6.70 -16.08
CA GLN A 224 12.34 -6.58 -17.49
C GLN A 224 11.35 -5.43 -17.73
N PHE A 225 10.30 -5.32 -16.92
CA PHE A 225 9.30 -4.27 -17.02
C PHE A 225 9.88 -2.87 -16.77
N MET A 226 10.82 -2.74 -15.84
CA MET A 226 11.57 -1.50 -15.60
C MET A 226 12.57 -1.20 -16.72
N GLY A 227 12.83 -2.12 -17.64
CA GLY A 227 13.81 -1.96 -18.72
C GLY A 227 15.26 -1.99 -18.21
N LYS A 228 15.51 -2.65 -17.08
CA LYS A 228 16.84 -2.81 -16.50
C LYS A 228 17.45 -4.12 -16.98
N ASN A 229 18.78 -4.17 -17.02
CA ASN A 229 19.54 -5.37 -17.31
C ASN A 229 20.49 -5.63 -16.13
N LEU A 230 20.15 -6.61 -15.30
CA LEU A 230 20.91 -6.99 -14.12
C LEU A 230 21.35 -8.45 -14.27
N ASP A 231 22.58 -8.74 -13.85
CA ASP A 231 23.06 -10.12 -13.86
C ASP A 231 22.39 -10.97 -12.75
N GLU A 232 22.60 -12.28 -12.84
CA GLU A 232 22.01 -13.24 -11.91
C GLU A 232 22.49 -13.05 -10.47
N THR A 233 23.72 -12.57 -10.26
CA THR A 233 24.26 -12.33 -8.92
C THR A 233 23.56 -11.16 -8.25
N VAL A 234 23.30 -10.08 -9.00
CA VAL A 234 22.51 -8.95 -8.52
C VAL A 234 21.06 -9.38 -8.24
N LEU A 235 20.45 -10.17 -9.12
CA LEU A 235 19.10 -10.70 -8.90
C LEU A 235 19.02 -11.52 -7.61
N ASP A 236 19.94 -12.45 -7.39
CA ASP A 236 19.98 -13.28 -6.18
C ASP A 236 20.16 -12.44 -4.91
N LYS A 237 20.98 -11.37 -4.99
CA LYS A 237 21.13 -10.40 -3.90
C LYS A 237 19.82 -9.68 -3.61
N ILE A 238 19.08 -9.26 -4.63
CA ILE A 238 17.78 -8.58 -4.46
C ILE A 238 16.77 -9.53 -3.80
N VAL A 239 16.71 -10.79 -4.24
CA VAL A 239 15.87 -11.83 -3.63
C VAL A 239 16.19 -11.98 -2.14
N GLN A 240 17.48 -12.06 -1.80
CA GLN A 240 17.92 -12.21 -0.41
C GLN A 240 17.57 -10.98 0.44
N GLU A 241 17.93 -9.77 0.00
CA GLU A 241 17.75 -8.53 0.77
C GLU A 241 16.27 -8.12 0.90
N THR A 242 15.42 -8.58 -0.02
CA THR A 242 13.96 -8.38 0.06
C THR A 242 13.22 -9.55 0.71
N SER A 243 13.93 -10.54 1.28
CA SER A 243 13.29 -11.58 2.09
C SER A 243 12.55 -10.99 3.29
N PHE A 244 11.52 -11.70 3.77
CA PHE A 244 10.68 -11.20 4.86
C PHE A 244 11.50 -10.95 6.13
N GLU A 245 12.41 -11.86 6.46
CA GLU A 245 13.29 -11.81 7.63
C GLU A 245 14.19 -10.57 7.58
N LYS A 246 14.87 -10.36 6.45
CA LYS A 246 15.73 -9.18 6.22
C LYS A 246 14.94 -7.87 6.33
N MET A 247 13.80 -7.79 5.65
CA MET A 247 12.98 -6.58 5.70
C MET A 247 12.33 -6.34 7.07
N LYS A 248 12.05 -7.40 7.83
CA LYS A 248 11.50 -7.29 9.20
C LYS A 248 12.53 -6.70 10.16
N GLU A 249 13.80 -7.02 10.00
CA GLU A 249 14.89 -6.49 10.82
C GLU A 249 15.34 -5.09 10.38
N ASN A 250 15.15 -4.74 9.10
CA ASN A 250 15.60 -3.47 8.53
C ASN A 250 14.74 -2.25 8.99
N PRO A 251 15.30 -1.30 9.76
CA PRO A 251 14.58 -0.10 10.24
C PRO A 251 14.10 0.83 9.10
N MET A 252 14.69 0.71 7.92
CA MET A 252 14.33 1.51 6.75
C MET A 252 13.04 1.04 6.08
N THR A 253 12.58 -0.18 6.35
CA THR A 253 11.39 -0.78 5.72
C THR A 253 10.33 -1.21 6.73
N ASN A 254 10.72 -1.65 7.94
CA ASN A 254 9.81 -2.19 8.97
C ASN A 254 9.01 -1.13 9.76
N ARG A 255 9.23 0.17 9.51
CA ARG A 255 8.55 1.30 10.18
C ARG A 255 8.83 1.44 11.69
N SER A 256 9.86 0.80 12.24
CA SER A 256 10.17 0.83 13.68
C SER A 256 10.46 2.24 14.22
N THR A 257 10.88 3.14 13.35
CA THR A 257 11.18 4.55 13.66
C THR A 257 9.94 5.46 13.68
N ILE A 258 8.76 4.95 13.29
CA ILE A 258 7.52 5.71 13.34
C ILE A 258 7.00 5.77 14.79
N PRO A 259 6.66 6.97 15.30
CA PRO A 259 6.13 7.10 16.67
C PRO A 259 4.85 6.27 16.90
N LYS A 260 4.69 5.76 18.13
CA LYS A 260 3.49 5.02 18.56
C LYS A 260 2.19 5.81 18.39
N SER A 261 2.25 7.14 18.48
CA SER A 261 1.12 8.03 18.23
C SER A 261 0.63 8.01 16.77
N ILE A 262 1.36 7.35 15.86
CA ILE A 262 0.97 7.13 14.47
C ILE A 262 0.81 5.62 14.22
N LEU A 263 1.85 4.82 14.50
CA LEU A 263 1.83 3.37 14.36
C LEU A 263 2.30 2.71 15.66
N ASP A 264 1.37 2.21 16.47
CA ASP A 264 1.70 1.46 17.68
C ASP A 264 2.02 0.00 17.35
N GLN A 265 3.29 -0.25 17.02
CA GLN A 265 3.76 -1.59 16.67
C GLN A 265 3.77 -2.58 17.85
N SER A 266 3.50 -2.13 19.08
CA SER A 266 3.32 -3.05 20.20
C SER A 266 1.96 -3.77 20.18
N ILE A 267 0.97 -3.23 19.46
CA ILE A 267 -0.32 -3.87 19.21
C ILE A 267 -0.18 -4.94 18.11
N SER A 268 0.48 -4.57 17.02
CA SER A 268 0.85 -5.46 15.92
C SER A 268 2.06 -4.88 15.19
N PRO A 269 3.11 -5.66 14.91
CA PRO A 269 4.22 -5.17 14.09
C PRO A 269 3.78 -4.93 12.64
N PHE A 270 4.40 -3.97 11.96
CA PHE A 270 4.11 -3.67 10.55
C PHE A 270 4.48 -4.84 9.64
N MET A 271 5.66 -5.44 9.86
CA MET A 271 6.10 -6.69 9.25
C MET A 271 5.63 -7.87 10.10
N ARG A 272 4.36 -8.27 9.92
CA ARG A 272 3.66 -9.20 10.81
C ARG A 272 4.04 -10.67 10.64
N LYS A 273 3.56 -11.32 9.57
CA LYS A 273 3.83 -12.75 9.28
C LYS A 273 4.46 -13.01 7.92
N GLY A 274 4.10 -12.26 6.87
CA GLY A 274 4.73 -12.42 5.55
C GLY A 274 4.42 -13.76 4.86
N THR A 275 3.28 -14.37 5.15
CA THR A 275 2.85 -15.69 4.64
C THR A 275 1.56 -15.60 3.81
N VAL A 276 1.27 -16.66 3.06
CA VAL A 276 -0.01 -16.91 2.38
C VAL A 276 -0.78 -17.96 3.18
N GLY A 277 -2.08 -17.75 3.38
CA GLY A 277 -2.97 -18.69 4.11
C GLY A 277 -3.19 -18.38 5.59
N ASP A 278 -2.76 -17.22 6.09
CA ASP A 278 -2.97 -16.86 7.51
C ASP A 278 -4.44 -16.59 7.84
N TRP A 279 -5.28 -16.35 6.83
CA TRP A 279 -6.73 -16.28 6.97
C TRP A 279 -7.34 -17.51 7.66
N LYS A 280 -6.75 -18.70 7.49
CA LYS A 280 -7.21 -19.93 8.15
C LYS A 280 -7.14 -19.85 9.69
N ASN A 281 -6.27 -19.00 10.22
CA ASN A 281 -6.11 -18.78 11.66
C ASN A 281 -7.07 -17.72 12.23
N HIS A 282 -7.91 -17.10 11.39
CA HIS A 282 -8.75 -15.97 11.77
C HIS A 282 -10.23 -16.21 11.41
N PHE A 283 -10.50 -16.74 10.22
CA PHE A 283 -11.84 -16.98 9.76
C PHE A 283 -12.45 -18.17 10.50
N THR A 284 -13.67 -17.99 11.01
CA THR A 284 -14.51 -19.15 11.37
C THR A 284 -14.95 -19.90 10.12
N VAL A 285 -15.39 -21.15 10.27
CA VAL A 285 -15.95 -21.93 9.14
C VAL A 285 -17.11 -21.18 8.47
N ALA A 286 -18.03 -20.63 9.26
CA ALA A 286 -19.17 -19.86 8.75
C ALA A 286 -18.75 -18.58 8.01
N GLN A 287 -17.76 -17.84 8.53
CA GLN A 287 -17.19 -16.67 7.84
C GLN A 287 -16.54 -17.08 6.52
N ASN A 288 -15.82 -18.20 6.49
CA ASN A 288 -15.19 -18.69 5.29
C ASN A 288 -16.20 -19.03 4.19
N GLU A 289 -17.23 -19.82 4.53
CA GLU A 289 -18.29 -20.22 3.59
C GLU A 289 -19.03 -19.00 3.03
N ARG A 290 -19.41 -18.06 3.91
CA ARG A 290 -20.07 -16.82 3.49
C ARG A 290 -19.17 -15.96 2.61
N PHE A 291 -17.89 -15.85 2.95
CA PHE A 291 -16.94 -15.12 2.13
C PHE A 291 -16.78 -15.76 0.75
N ASP A 292 -16.69 -17.09 0.67
CA ASP A 292 -16.54 -17.83 -0.58
C ASP A 292 -17.76 -17.64 -1.49
N GLU A 293 -18.97 -17.61 -0.93
CA GLU A 293 -20.18 -17.30 -1.70
C GLU A 293 -20.15 -15.87 -2.26
N ILE A 294 -19.80 -14.89 -1.44
CA ILE A 294 -19.68 -13.48 -1.86
C ILE A 294 -18.59 -13.36 -2.93
N TYR A 295 -17.44 -13.98 -2.72
CA TYR A 295 -16.30 -13.95 -3.62
C TYR A 295 -16.68 -14.51 -4.99
N ARG A 296 -17.31 -15.68 -5.03
CA ARG A 296 -17.79 -16.30 -6.26
C ARG A 296 -18.73 -15.38 -7.04
N LYS A 297 -19.68 -14.72 -6.36
CA LYS A 297 -20.62 -13.77 -6.98
C LYS A 297 -19.93 -12.49 -7.46
N LYS A 298 -19.02 -11.91 -6.66
CA LYS A 298 -18.37 -10.62 -6.94
C LYS A 298 -17.25 -10.71 -7.99
N MET A 299 -16.63 -11.87 -8.11
CA MET A 299 -15.54 -12.16 -9.04
C MET A 299 -16.00 -12.95 -10.28
N GLU A 300 -17.30 -13.24 -10.38
CA GLU A 300 -17.91 -13.87 -11.55
C GLU A 300 -17.57 -13.11 -12.83
N GLY A 301 -17.25 -13.83 -13.90
CA GLY A 301 -16.89 -13.25 -15.19
C GLY A 301 -15.46 -12.71 -15.28
N THR A 302 -14.69 -12.68 -14.18
CA THR A 302 -13.29 -12.28 -14.22
C THR A 302 -12.38 -13.48 -14.51
N SER A 303 -11.26 -13.24 -15.19
CA SER A 303 -10.21 -14.24 -15.40
C SER A 303 -9.13 -14.22 -14.32
N ILE A 304 -9.37 -13.51 -13.21
CA ILE A 304 -8.38 -13.34 -12.13
C ILE A 304 -8.41 -14.59 -11.28
N ASN A 305 -7.25 -15.23 -11.11
CA ASN A 305 -7.13 -16.41 -10.26
C ASN A 305 -6.18 -16.12 -9.09
N PHE A 306 -6.69 -16.20 -7.86
CA PHE A 306 -5.90 -15.98 -6.65
C PHE A 306 -5.57 -17.31 -5.98
N CYS A 307 -4.30 -17.50 -5.63
CA CYS A 307 -3.90 -18.58 -4.76
C CYS A 307 -4.31 -18.26 -3.31
N MET A 308 -4.96 -19.19 -2.61
CA MET A 308 -5.43 -18.96 -1.23
C MET A 308 -4.46 -19.50 -0.17
N GLU A 309 -3.49 -20.32 -0.59
CA GLU A 309 -2.53 -21.00 0.28
C GLU A 309 -1.27 -21.39 -0.49
N LEU A 310 -0.14 -21.48 0.21
CA LEU A 310 1.13 -21.99 -0.31
C LEU A 310 1.68 -23.06 0.61
#